data_AF-A0A7Z9MT24-F1
#
_entry.id   AF-A0A7Z9MT24-F1
#
_cell.length_a   1.000
_cell.length_b   1.000
_cell.length_c   1.000
_cell.angle_alpha   90.00
_cell.angle_beta   90.00
_cell.angle_gamma   90.00
#
_symmetry.space_group_name_H-M   'P 1'
#
loop_
_entity.id
_entity.type
_entity.pdbx_description
1 polymer ?
#
loop_
_entity_poly.entity_id
_entity_poly.type
_entity_poly.pdbx_seq_one_letter_code
_entity_poly.pdbx_strand_id
1 'polypeptide(L)'
;MPKKKYSSGNPTAKSDFYVEFVPNNSGGVKIDIQSKTKVLHLSKLESTSQKTLSELKIKHGKLSVIDNGGQYFVLQARIEVVVKSAHPGIINESLPLLKKHAQYKSSRNRFRRSRLYLPGTQA
;
A
#
# COMPACT_ATOMS: atom_id res chain seq x y z
N MET A 1 14.14 2.99 -25.78
CA MET A 1 13.73 1.73 -25.12
C MET A 1 12.39 1.95 -24.43
N PRO A 2 11.42 1.02 -24.54
CA PRO A 2 10.15 1.16 -23.81
C PRO A 2 10.45 1.18 -22.31
N LYS A 3 9.86 2.14 -21.59
CA LYS A 3 10.06 2.25 -20.14
C LYS A 3 9.45 1.01 -19.48
N LYS A 4 10.26 0.27 -18.73
CA LYS A 4 9.81 -0.91 -17.99
C LYS A 4 8.75 -0.52 -16.98
N LYS A 5 7.61 -1.22 -17.02
CA LYS A 5 6.46 -1.00 -16.15
C LYS A 5 6.50 -2.01 -15.01
N TYR A 6 6.20 -1.56 -13.79
CA TYR A 6 6.15 -2.40 -12.60
C TYR A 6 4.75 -2.35 -12.02
N SER A 7 4.17 -3.49 -11.67
CA SER A 7 2.80 -3.57 -11.15
C SER A 7 2.70 -4.46 -9.92
N SER A 8 1.68 -4.20 -9.09
CA SER A 8 1.36 -4.97 -7.90
C SER A 8 -0.14 -4.93 -7.65
N GLY A 9 -0.69 -6.06 -7.19
CA GLY A 9 -2.13 -6.25 -6.96
C GLY A 9 -2.85 -6.84 -8.18
N ASN A 10 -4.16 -7.05 -8.04
CA ASN A 10 -5.03 -7.51 -9.13
C ASN A 10 -6.09 -6.43 -9.42
N PRO A 11 -6.24 -5.97 -10.67
CA PRO A 11 -7.21 -4.95 -11.05
C PRO A 11 -8.66 -5.22 -10.64
N THR A 12 -9.04 -6.50 -10.46
CA THR A 12 -10.42 -6.90 -10.15
C THR A 12 -10.61 -7.38 -8.71
N ALA A 13 -9.54 -7.49 -7.92
CA ALA A 13 -9.65 -7.94 -6.53
C ALA A 13 -10.35 -6.91 -5.65
N LYS A 14 -11.34 -7.35 -4.88
CA LYS A 14 -12.04 -6.52 -3.89
C LYS A 14 -11.13 -6.20 -2.71
N SER A 15 -11.34 -5.04 -2.09
CA SER A 15 -10.64 -4.61 -0.88
C SER A 15 -9.11 -4.55 -1.02
N ASP A 16 -8.64 -4.28 -2.24
CA ASP A 16 -7.24 -4.15 -2.60
C ASP A 16 -7.03 -2.93 -3.50
N PHE A 17 -5.79 -2.69 -3.88
CA PHE A 17 -5.40 -1.72 -4.91
C PHE A 17 -4.59 -2.42 -5.98
N TYR A 18 -4.84 -2.07 -7.24
CA TYR A 18 -3.88 -2.33 -8.30
C TYR A 18 -3.05 -1.08 -8.53
N VAL A 19 -1.74 -1.22 -8.47
CA VAL A 19 -0.80 -0.11 -8.59
C VAL A 19 0.19 -0.41 -9.70
N GLU A 20 0.46 0.60 -10.51
CA GLU A 20 1.48 0.55 -11.55
C GLU A 20 2.42 1.74 -11.43
N PHE A 21 3.70 1.49 -11.58
CA PHE A 21 4.73 2.51 -11.56
C PHE A 21 5.61 2.42 -12.80
N VAL A 22 5.83 3.58 -13.43
CA VAL A 22 6.74 3.76 -14.55
C VAL A 22 7.83 4.76 -14.12
N PRO A 23 9.09 4.33 -13.94
CA PRO A 23 10.18 5.23 -13.58
C PRO A 23 10.43 6.24 -14.69
N ASN A 24 10.87 7.43 -14.30
CA ASN A 24 11.28 8.47 -15.23
C ASN A 24 12.51 9.19 -14.70
N ASN A 25 13.29 9.81 -15.59
CA ASN A 25 14.53 10.48 -15.20
C ASN A 25 14.28 11.95 -14.79
N SER A 26 13.13 12.53 -15.15
CA SER A 26 12.77 13.92 -14.88
C SER A 26 11.24 14.14 -14.92
N GLY A 27 10.79 15.36 -14.65
CA GLY A 27 9.37 15.76 -14.84
C GLY A 27 8.46 15.55 -13.63
N GLY A 28 9.02 15.29 -12.46
CA GLY A 28 8.27 15.13 -11.21
C GLY A 28 7.50 13.81 -11.12
N VAL A 29 6.74 13.66 -10.04
CA VAL A 29 5.82 12.55 -9.82
C VAL A 29 4.45 12.94 -10.36
N LYS A 30 3.89 12.10 -11.23
CA LYS A 30 2.49 12.19 -11.67
C LYS A 30 1.70 11.03 -11.09
N ILE A 31 0.62 11.33 -10.38
CA ILE A 31 -0.26 10.32 -9.78
C ILE A 31 -1.60 10.39 -10.51
N ASP A 32 -2.07 9.23 -10.98
CA ASP A 32 -3.38 9.06 -11.60
C ASP A 32 -4.16 7.99 -10.83
N ILE A 33 -5.35 8.35 -10.33
CA ILE A 33 -6.15 7.49 -9.46
C ILE A 33 -7.51 7.26 -10.10
N GLN A 34 -7.85 5.98 -10.31
CA GLN A 34 -9.16 5.51 -10.74
C GLN A 34 -9.87 4.91 -9.53
N SER A 35 -10.97 5.53 -9.11
CA SER A 35 -11.75 5.10 -7.95
C SER A 35 -13.22 5.32 -8.22
N LYS A 36 -14.07 4.42 -7.71
CA LYS A 36 -15.53 4.59 -7.71
C LYS A 36 -16.00 5.49 -6.57
N THR A 37 -15.15 5.70 -5.56
CA THR A 37 -15.44 6.45 -4.33
C THR A 37 -14.63 7.75 -4.24
N LYS A 38 -14.19 8.30 -5.38
CA LYS A 38 -13.37 9.53 -5.47
C LYS A 38 -13.93 10.67 -4.63
N VAL A 39 -15.25 10.89 -4.65
CA VAL A 39 -15.91 11.98 -3.91
C VAL A 39 -15.57 11.96 -2.42
N LEU A 40 -15.41 10.77 -1.82
CA LEU A 40 -15.17 10.62 -0.39
C LEU A 40 -13.70 10.41 -0.04
N HIS A 41 -12.91 9.82 -0.93
CA HIS A 41 -11.59 9.28 -0.58
C HIS A 41 -10.43 9.81 -1.42
N LEU A 42 -10.67 10.57 -2.50
CA LEU A 42 -9.61 11.00 -3.42
C LEU A 42 -8.47 11.75 -2.70
N SER A 43 -8.80 12.75 -1.88
CA SER A 43 -7.80 13.52 -1.13
C SER A 43 -6.93 12.64 -0.22
N LYS A 44 -7.51 11.60 0.37
CA LYS A 44 -6.79 10.65 1.22
C LYS A 44 -5.94 9.68 0.42
N LEU A 45 -6.43 9.22 -0.74
CA LEU A 45 -5.67 8.37 -1.67
C LEU A 45 -4.46 9.11 -2.22
N GLU A 46 -4.63 10.38 -2.64
CA GLU A 46 -3.55 11.22 -3.16
C GLU A 46 -2.49 11.51 -2.09
N SER A 47 -2.92 11.97 -0.90
CA SER A 47 -1.98 12.27 0.20
C SER A 47 -1.23 11.02 0.68
N THR A 48 -1.89 9.87 0.75
CA THR A 48 -1.24 8.60 1.10
C THR A 48 -0.22 8.20 0.04
N SER A 49 -0.57 8.32 -1.24
CA SER A 49 0.33 8.00 -2.36
C SER A 49 1.55 8.91 -2.40
N GLN A 50 1.34 10.23 -2.24
CA GLN A 50 2.41 11.22 -2.22
C GLN A 50 3.34 11.04 -1.02
N LYS A 51 2.77 10.79 0.18
CA LYS A 51 3.55 10.50 1.39
C LYS A 51 4.41 9.26 1.21
N THR A 52 3.84 8.19 0.65
CA THR A 52 4.54 6.93 0.40
C THR A 52 5.72 7.14 -0.54
N LEU A 53 5.50 7.81 -1.68
CA LEU A 53 6.57 8.11 -2.65
C LEU A 53 7.65 9.01 -2.04
N SER A 54 7.26 9.97 -1.20
CA SER A 54 8.19 10.85 -0.49
C SER A 54 9.05 10.12 0.53
N GLU A 55 8.47 9.22 1.33
CA GLU A 55 9.21 8.38 2.30
C GLU A 55 10.21 7.45 1.61
N LEU A 56 9.85 6.96 0.43
CA LEU A 56 10.72 6.15 -0.44
C LEU A 56 11.70 7.00 -1.29
N LYS A 57 11.71 8.33 -1.10
CA LYS A 57 12.58 9.30 -1.80
C LYS A 57 12.45 9.29 -3.33
N ILE A 58 11.28 8.96 -3.87
CA ILE A 58 11.00 9.01 -5.31
C ILE A 58 10.69 10.44 -5.75
N LYS A 59 11.50 10.96 -6.67
CA LYS A 59 11.34 12.32 -7.22
C LYS A 59 10.62 12.36 -8.57
N HIS A 60 10.71 11.28 -9.35
CA HIS A 60 10.27 11.24 -10.73
C HIS A 60 9.58 9.92 -11.06
N GLY A 61 8.51 9.98 -11.85
CA GLY A 61 7.81 8.80 -12.32
C GLY A 61 6.32 9.03 -12.52
N LYS A 62 5.64 8.02 -13.05
CA LYS A 62 4.18 7.98 -13.15
C LYS A 62 3.65 6.83 -12.30
N LEU A 63 2.77 7.14 -11.37
CA LEU A 63 2.02 6.19 -10.56
C LEU A 63 0.57 6.15 -11.05
N SER A 64 0.06 4.96 -11.37
CA SER A 64 -1.34 4.74 -11.68
C SER A 64 -1.94 3.79 -10.65
N VAL A 65 -3.10 4.15 -10.10
CA VAL A 65 -3.78 3.40 -9.03
C VAL A 65 -5.21 3.11 -9.45
N ILE A 66 -5.63 1.85 -9.33
CA ILE A 66 -7.03 1.43 -9.36
C ILE A 66 -7.45 1.06 -7.95
N ASP A 67 -8.42 1.79 -7.42
CA ASP A 67 -9.01 1.63 -6.10
C ASP A 67 -10.22 0.69 -6.14
N ASN A 68 -10.07 -0.46 -5.49
CA ASN A 68 -11.13 -1.45 -5.30
C ASN A 68 -11.63 -1.50 -3.85
N GLY A 69 -11.49 -0.39 -3.10
CA GLY A 69 -11.98 -0.24 -1.73
C GLY A 69 -11.07 -0.85 -0.67
N GLY A 70 -9.76 -0.89 -0.92
CA GLY A 70 -8.77 -1.40 0.03
C GLY A 70 -8.49 -0.42 1.18
N GLN A 71 -7.77 -0.91 2.20
CA GLN A 71 -7.30 -0.07 3.29
C GLN A 71 -6.08 0.77 2.88
N TYR A 72 -5.94 1.99 3.37
CA TYR A 72 -4.83 2.89 2.96
C TYR A 72 -3.43 2.32 3.22
N PHE A 73 -3.24 1.49 4.24
CA PHE A 73 -1.95 0.82 4.46
C PHE A 73 -1.66 -0.26 3.40
N VAL A 74 -2.69 -0.82 2.77
CA VAL A 74 -2.53 -1.72 1.60
C VAL A 74 -2.09 -0.92 0.40
N LEU A 75 -2.68 0.27 0.15
CA LEU A 75 -2.22 1.18 -0.91
C LEU A 75 -0.72 1.52 -0.73
N GLN A 76 -0.32 1.91 0.48
CA GLN A 76 1.07 2.20 0.84
C GLN A 76 1.99 1.01 0.52
N ALA A 77 1.63 -0.20 0.96
CA ALA A 77 2.40 -1.41 0.68
C ALA A 77 2.49 -1.74 -0.83
N ARG A 78 1.38 -1.59 -1.58
CA ARG A 78 1.35 -1.83 -3.04
C ARG A 78 2.27 -0.87 -3.79
N ILE A 79 2.28 0.40 -3.40
CA ILE A 79 3.19 1.42 -3.95
C ILE A 79 4.65 1.06 -3.61
N GLU A 80 4.94 0.70 -2.37
CA GLU A 80 6.29 0.34 -1.95
C GLU A 80 6.85 -0.85 -2.76
N VAL A 81 6.03 -1.87 -3.00
CA VAL A 81 6.43 -3.04 -3.81
C VAL A 81 6.81 -2.63 -5.24
N VAL A 82 6.00 -1.84 -5.94
CA VAL A 82 6.32 -1.44 -7.33
C VAL A 82 7.51 -0.51 -7.40
N VAL A 83 7.69 0.35 -6.40
CA VAL A 83 8.82 1.28 -6.31
C VAL A 83 10.13 0.54 -6.05
N LYS A 84 10.15 -0.39 -5.09
CA LYS A 84 11.33 -1.24 -4.79
C LYS A 84 11.65 -2.18 -5.94
N SER A 85 10.63 -2.68 -6.66
CA SER A 85 10.83 -3.46 -7.89
C SER A 85 11.49 -2.63 -8.99
N ALA A 86 11.12 -1.35 -9.11
CA ALA A 86 11.71 -0.42 -10.07
C ALA A 86 13.11 0.05 -9.67
N HIS A 87 13.40 0.10 -8.37
CA HIS A 87 14.67 0.57 -7.81
C HIS A 87 15.14 -0.37 -6.68
N PRO A 88 15.79 -1.51 -7.03
CA PRO A 88 16.21 -2.52 -6.05
C PRO A 88 17.15 -2.02 -4.95
N GLY A 89 17.80 -0.86 -5.14
CA GLY A 89 18.70 -0.26 -4.14
C GLY A 89 18.01 0.61 -3.08
N ILE A 90 16.68 0.77 -3.11
CA ILE A 90 15.97 1.55 -2.09
C ILE A 90 15.86 0.77 -0.79
N ILE A 91 16.51 1.28 0.25
CA ILE A 91 16.47 0.74 1.62
C ILE A 91 15.36 1.40 2.44
N ASN A 92 14.91 2.60 2.04
CA ASN A 92 13.82 3.31 2.71
C ASN A 92 12.53 2.49 2.72
N GLU A 93 11.76 2.66 3.79
CA GLU A 93 10.49 1.98 4.00
C GLU A 93 9.39 3.01 4.23
N SER A 94 8.16 2.65 3.87
CA SER A 94 6.99 3.47 4.12
C SER A 94 6.03 2.69 4.99
N LEU A 95 6.19 2.83 6.31
CA LEU A 95 5.40 2.08 7.29
C LEU A 95 4.47 3.01 8.10
N PRO A 96 3.23 2.57 8.38
CA PRO A 96 2.38 3.29 9.31
C PRO A 96 2.96 3.24 10.73
N LEU A 97 2.74 4.31 11.50
CA LEU A 97 3.18 4.40 12.89
C LEU A 97 2.52 3.28 13.72
N LEU A 98 3.33 2.61 14.54
CA LEU A 98 2.82 1.62 15.48
C LEU A 98 1.95 2.33 16.54
N LYS A 99 0.67 1.92 16.65
CA LYS A 99 -0.27 2.52 17.60
C LYS A 99 0.25 2.35 19.03
N LYS A 100 0.05 3.37 19.89
CA LYS A 100 0.52 3.36 21.30
C LYS A 100 0.08 2.09 22.05
N HIS A 101 -1.18 1.68 21.91
CA HIS A 101 -1.70 0.47 22.55
C HIS A 101 -1.15 -0.85 22.00
N ALA A 102 -0.45 -0.82 20.86
CA ALA A 102 0.20 -1.98 20.26
C ALA A 102 1.69 -2.08 20.64
N GLN A 103 2.24 -1.12 21.39
CA GLN A 103 3.64 -1.10 21.82
C GLN A 103 3.93 -1.98 23.04
N TYR A 104 3.06 -2.96 23.34
CA TYR A 104 3.26 -3.89 24.44
C TYR A 104 4.24 -5.00 24.05
N LYS A 105 5.03 -5.49 25.02
CA LYS A 105 5.88 -6.67 24.83
C LYS A 105 5.04 -7.94 24.98
N SER A 106 5.30 -8.95 24.16
CA SER A 106 4.69 -10.28 24.28
C SER A 106 5.80 -11.31 24.44
N SER A 107 5.69 -12.22 25.42
CA SER A 107 6.63 -13.33 25.53
C SER A 107 6.31 -14.41 24.50
N ARG A 108 7.34 -15.07 23.96
CA ARG A 108 7.20 -16.17 23.01
C ARG A 108 6.28 -17.27 23.56
N ASN A 109 6.43 -17.56 24.86
CA ASN A 109 5.71 -18.62 25.58
C ASN A 109 4.42 -18.13 26.27
N ARG A 110 3.94 -16.91 25.97
CA ARG A 110 2.67 -16.43 26.52
C ARG A 110 1.55 -17.37 26.08
N PHE A 111 0.80 -17.92 27.04
CA PHE A 111 -0.39 -18.69 26.72
C PHE A 111 -1.41 -17.80 25.99
N ARG A 112 -1.60 -18.06 24.68
CA ARG A 112 -2.56 -17.33 23.84
C ARG A 112 -3.83 -18.16 23.76
N ARG A 113 -4.91 -17.67 24.35
CA ARG A 113 -6.25 -18.22 24.08
C ARG A 113 -6.63 -17.83 22.66
N SER A 114 -6.60 -18.78 21.73
CA SER A 114 -7.24 -18.61 20.43
C SER A 114 -8.75 -18.59 20.67
N ARG A 115 -9.41 -17.48 20.36
CA ARG A 115 -10.87 -17.45 20.27
C ARG A 115 -11.25 -18.03 18.91
N LEU A 116 -11.11 -19.35 18.75
CA LEU A 116 -11.75 -20.04 17.64
C LEU A 116 -13.25 -19.94 17.90
N TYR A 117 -13.92 -19.07 17.16
CA TYR A 117 -15.38 -19.10 17.12
C TYR A 117 -15.79 -20.32 16.29
N LEU A 118 -16.27 -21.36 16.98
CA LEU A 118 -17.00 -22.47 16.39
C LEU A 118 -18.49 -22.15 16.54
N PRO A 119 -19.16 -21.61 15.50
CA PRO A 119 -20.62 -21.52 15.53
C PRO A 119 -21.20 -22.95 15.56
N GLY A 120 -21.97 -23.27 16.60
CA GLY A 120 -22.87 -24.43 16.59
C GLY A 120 -22.33 -25.77 17.11
N THR A 121 -21.73 -25.82 18.29
CA THR A 121 -21.64 -27.08 19.05
C THR A 121 -22.22 -26.92 20.44
N GLN A 122 -23.53 -26.76 20.49
CA GLN A 122 -24.35 -27.09 21.65
C GLN A 122 -25.56 -27.83 21.09
N ALA A 123 -25.41 -29.16 21.04
CA ALA A 123 -26.53 -30.08 20.90
C ALA A 123 -27.25 -30.19 22.25
#